data_AF-A0A6C2YVC4-F1
#
_entry.id   AF-A0A6C2YVC4-F1
#
_cell.length_a   1.000
_cell.length_b   1.000
_cell.length_c   1.000
_cell.angle_alpha   90.00
_cell.angle_beta   90.00
_cell.angle_gamma   90.00
#
_symmetry.space_group_name_H-M   'P 1'
#
loop_
_entity.id
_entity.type
_entity.pdbx_description
1 polymer ?
#
loop_
_entity_poly.entity_id
_entity_poly.type
_entity_poly.pdbx_seq_one_letter_code
_entity_poly.pdbx_strand_id
1 'polypeptide(L)'
;MMPLPYDASAVAQLKQEWTDKAVQVRPGRAEYARFAGRTGRVVTLNCNGKAIVDFSDGAWYDLPLDALLPADDQAATPYDPSVNSAQPLPSRQG
;
A
#
# COMPACT_ATOMS: atom_id res chain seq x y z
N MET A 1 1.08 35.78 -0.79
CA MET A 1 1.61 34.52 -0.22
C MET A 1 1.35 33.44 -1.26
N MET A 2 2.39 32.95 -1.93
CA MET A 2 2.27 31.83 -2.89
C MET A 2 1.71 30.61 -2.16
N PRO A 3 0.72 29.88 -2.70
CA PRO A 3 0.40 28.55 -2.18
C PRO A 3 1.62 27.67 -2.45
N LEU A 4 2.24 27.17 -1.38
CA LEU A 4 3.27 26.14 -1.52
C LEU A 4 2.62 24.94 -2.21
N PRO A 5 3.21 24.38 -3.28
CA PRO A 5 2.56 23.37 -4.13
C PRO A 5 2.49 21.96 -3.50
N TYR A 6 2.42 21.85 -2.18
CA TYR A 6 2.38 20.57 -1.48
C TYR A 6 1.35 20.61 -0.35
N ASP A 7 0.11 20.26 -0.71
CA ASP A 7 -0.98 20.13 0.24
C ASP A 7 -0.73 18.89 1.10
N ALA A 8 -0.04 19.06 2.23
CA ALA A 8 0.23 17.97 3.18
C ALA A 8 -1.07 17.27 3.63
N SER A 9 -2.18 18.00 3.61
CA SER A 9 -3.54 17.52 3.86
C SER A 9 -4.00 16.51 2.79
N ALA A 10 -3.66 16.72 1.52
CA ALA A 10 -4.00 15.77 0.44
C ALA A 10 -3.25 14.45 0.61
N VAL A 11 -1.97 14.49 1.01
CA VAL A 11 -1.19 13.28 1.31
C VAL A 11 -1.75 12.53 2.52
N ALA A 12 -2.22 13.26 3.54
CA ALA A 12 -2.84 12.66 4.72
C ALA A 12 -4.17 11.95 4.38
N GLN A 13 -5.00 12.56 3.54
CA GLN A 13 -6.25 11.94 3.07
C GLN A 13 -5.98 10.71 2.21
N LEU A 14 -5.02 10.81 1.27
CA LEU A 14 -4.60 9.66 0.48
C LEU A 14 -4.04 8.54 1.36
N LYS A 15 -3.28 8.85 2.41
CA LYS A 15 -2.81 7.84 3.36
C LYS A 15 -3.98 7.09 3.97
N GLN A 16 -4.95 7.83 4.48
CA GLN A 16 -6.10 7.23 5.15
C GLN A 16 -6.99 6.45 4.18
N GLU A 17 -7.15 6.93 2.95
CA GLU A 17 -7.96 6.27 1.94
C GLU A 17 -7.27 5.01 1.38
N TRP A 18 -5.95 5.01 1.19
CA TRP A 18 -5.24 3.89 0.58
C TRP A 18 -4.75 2.85 1.59
N THR A 19 -4.56 3.21 2.86
CA THR A 19 -4.12 2.24 3.89
C THR A 19 -5.13 1.10 4.00
N ASP A 20 -4.62 -0.13 4.16
CA ASP A 20 -5.39 -1.37 4.25
C ASP A 20 -6.22 -1.75 3.00
N LYS A 21 -6.07 -1.03 1.88
CA LYS A 21 -6.69 -1.42 0.61
C LYS A 21 -5.89 -2.50 -0.11
N ALA A 22 -6.63 -3.42 -0.72
CA ALA A 22 -6.08 -4.36 -1.69
C ALA A 22 -5.80 -3.63 -3.00
N VAL A 23 -4.60 -3.82 -3.54
CA VAL A 23 -4.15 -3.24 -4.80
C VAL A 23 -3.52 -4.30 -5.67
N GLN A 24 -3.70 -4.18 -6.97
CA GLN A 24 -3.01 -4.98 -7.96
C GLN A 24 -2.05 -4.10 -8.75
N VAL A 25 -0.95 -4.71 -9.19
CA VAL A 25 -0.03 -4.02 -10.08
C VAL A 25 -0.62 -3.96 -11.48
N ARG A 26 -0.63 -2.76 -12.05
CA ARG A 26 -1.12 -2.51 -13.41
C ARG A 26 -0.26 -3.29 -14.43
N PRO A 27 -0.87 -4.15 -15.27
CA PRO A 27 -0.14 -4.80 -16.35
C PRO A 27 0.29 -3.75 -17.38
N GLY A 28 1.52 -3.83 -17.88
CA GLY A 28 2.06 -2.91 -18.89
C GLY A 28 3.38 -2.23 -18.54
N ARG A 29 3.87 -2.35 -17.30
CA ARG A 29 5.22 -1.91 -16.93
C ARG A 29 6.15 -3.11 -16.77
N ALA A 30 7.18 -3.20 -17.61
CA ALA A 30 8.17 -4.29 -17.57
C ALA A 30 8.85 -4.41 -16.19
N GLU A 31 9.10 -3.29 -15.52
CA GLU A 31 9.71 -3.22 -14.18
C GLU A 31 8.86 -3.90 -13.09
N TYR A 32 7.54 -3.92 -13.26
CA TYR A 32 6.61 -4.54 -12.32
C TYR A 32 5.93 -5.80 -12.86
N ALA A 33 6.38 -6.31 -14.01
CA ALA A 33 5.83 -7.52 -14.61
C ALA A 33 5.91 -8.74 -13.68
N ARG A 34 6.93 -8.80 -12.80
CA ARG A 34 7.04 -9.82 -11.73
C ARG A 34 5.92 -9.77 -10.69
N PHE A 35 5.24 -8.64 -10.56
CA PHE A 35 4.12 -8.43 -9.66
C PHE A 35 2.78 -8.38 -10.41
N ALA A 36 2.79 -8.45 -11.75
CA ALA A 36 1.57 -8.48 -12.54
C ALA A 36 0.75 -9.72 -12.20
N GLY A 37 -0.52 -9.53 -11.86
CA GLY A 37 -1.40 -10.61 -11.40
C GLY A 37 -1.25 -10.97 -9.92
N ARG A 38 -0.32 -10.34 -9.17
CA ARG A 38 -0.28 -10.43 -7.70
C ARG A 38 -1.14 -9.31 -7.10
N THR A 39 -1.99 -9.68 -6.15
CA THR A 39 -2.68 -8.74 -5.27
C THR A 39 -1.80 -8.50 -4.05
N GLY A 40 -1.53 -7.24 -3.74
CA GLY A 40 -0.84 -6.84 -2.51
C GLY A 40 -1.76 -5.95 -1.65
N ARG A 41 -1.38 -5.75 -0.40
CA ARG A 41 -2.05 -4.84 0.52
C ARG A 41 -1.20 -3.60 0.72
N VAL A 42 -1.83 -2.43 0.65
CA VAL A 42 -1.17 -1.17 1.00
C VAL A 42 -1.05 -1.10 2.52
N VAL A 43 0.19 -1.10 3.01
CA VAL A 43 0.50 -0.93 4.44
C VAL A 43 0.43 0.54 4.81
N THR A 44 1.00 1.42 3.98
CA THR A 44 1.00 2.87 4.20
C THR A 44 1.43 3.61 2.94
N LEU A 45 1.20 4.93 2.84
CA LEU A 45 1.89 5.78 1.85
C LEU A 45 3.09 6.47 2.50
N ASN A 46 4.20 6.56 1.79
CA ASN A 46 5.35 7.37 2.20
C ASN A 46 5.05 8.88 2.02
N CYS A 47 5.93 9.74 2.55
CA CYS A 47 5.78 11.19 2.43
C CYS A 47 5.99 11.73 1.01
N ASN A 48 6.36 10.89 0.04
CA ASN A 48 6.44 11.20 -1.39
C ASN A 48 5.19 10.75 -2.17
N GLY A 49 4.16 10.23 -1.48
CA GLY A 49 2.93 9.75 -2.11
C GLY A 49 3.04 8.38 -2.81
N LYS A 50 4.08 7.59 -2.53
CA LYS A 50 4.18 6.19 -3.00
C LYS A 50 3.57 5.23 -1.98
N ALA A 51 2.90 4.20 -2.47
CA ALA A 51 2.31 3.14 -1.66
C ALA A 51 3.35 2.09 -1.30
N ILE A 52 3.48 1.84 0.00
CA ILE A 52 4.17 0.68 0.54
C ILE A 52 3.20 -0.49 0.42
N VAL A 53 3.49 -1.42 -0.47
CA VAL A 53 2.67 -2.61 -0.71
C VAL A 53 3.39 -3.84 -0.18
N ASP A 54 2.68 -4.63 0.60
CA ASP A 54 3.06 -5.97 1.02
C ASP A 54 2.34 -6.99 0.13
N PHE A 55 3.10 -7.90 -0.49
CA PHE A 55 2.55 -9.01 -1.28
C PHE A 55 2.54 -10.33 -0.50
N SER A 56 2.60 -10.28 0.84
CA SER A 56 2.76 -11.44 1.72
C SER A 56 3.97 -12.32 1.40
N ASP A 57 5.00 -11.71 0.81
CA ASP A 57 6.27 -12.34 0.42
C ASP A 57 7.36 -12.11 1.50
N GLY A 58 7.02 -11.40 2.58
CA GLY A 58 7.94 -11.00 3.65
C GLY A 58 8.76 -9.75 3.35
N ALA A 59 8.43 -9.02 2.28
CA ALA A 59 9.10 -7.78 1.87
C ALA A 59 8.08 -6.69 1.50
N TRP A 60 8.48 -5.44 1.74
CA TRP A 60 7.70 -4.24 1.42
C TRP A 60 8.27 -3.53 0.21
N TYR A 61 7.39 -3.09 -0.69
CA TYR A 61 7.77 -2.46 -1.95
C TYR A 61 7.14 -1.07 -2.08
N ASP A 62 7.95 -0.05 -2.41
CA ASP A 62 7.42 1.27 -2.74
C ASP A 62 6.98 1.32 -4.21
N LEU A 63 5.67 1.34 -4.43
CA LEU A 63 5.06 1.40 -5.75
C LEU A 63 4.38 2.76 -5.94
N PRO A 64 4.57 3.41 -7.11
CA PRO A 64 3.85 4.63 -7.42
C PRO A 64 2.36 4.31 -7.61
N LEU A 65 1.48 5.19 -7.10
CA LEU A 65 0.02 5.02 -7.22
C LEU A 65 -0.45 4.81 -8.68
N ASP A 66 0.23 5.43 -9.66
CA ASP A 66 -0.07 5.26 -11.10
C ASP A 66 0.15 3.82 -11.62
N ALA A 67 1.05 3.07 -10.98
CA ALA A 67 1.31 1.67 -11.30
C ALA A 67 0.42 0.70 -10.52
N LEU A 68 -0.46 1.21 -9.66
CA LEU A 68 -1.38 0.43 -8.85
C LEU A 68 -2.81 0.61 -9.35
N LEU A 69 -3.56 -0.48 -9.32
CA LEU A 69 -4.99 -0.51 -9.54
C LEU A 69 -5.64 -0.89 -8.21
N PRO A 70 -6.57 -0.08 -7.67
CA PRO A 70 -7.37 -0.53 -6.54
C PRO A 70 -8.12 -1.79 -6.95
N ALA A 71 -7.88 -2.89 -6.24
CA ALA A 71 -8.66 -4.10 -6.41
C ALA A 71 -9.96 -3.87 -5.65
N ASP A 72 -11.06 -3.69 -6.37
CA ASP A 72 -12.36 -3.43 -5.75
C ASP A 72 -12.73 -4.59 -4.82
N ASP A 73 -13.02 -4.24 -3.56
CA ASP A 73 -13.17 -5.15 -2.42
C ASP A 73 -14.41 -6.05 -2.51
N GLN A 74 -15.21 -5.96 -3.58
CA GLN A 74 -16.44 -6.75 -3.75
C GLN A 74 -16.23 -8.27 -3.82
N ALA A 75 -14.97 -8.75 -3.82
CA ALA A 75 -14.63 -10.16 -3.72
C ALA A 75 -13.60 -10.49 -2.60
N ALA A 76 -13.29 -9.56 -1.70
CA ALA A 76 -12.31 -9.79 -0.65
C ALA A 76 -12.92 -10.63 0.50
N THR A 77 -12.43 -11.86 0.63
CA THR A 77 -12.57 -12.69 1.84
C THR A 77 -12.23 -11.88 3.10
N PRO A 78 -12.88 -12.18 4.25
CA PRO A 78 -12.73 -11.39 5.47
C PRO A 78 -11.26 -11.21 5.85
N TYR A 79 -10.89 -9.94 6.03
CA TYR A 79 -9.59 -9.48 6.48
C TYR A 79 -9.21 -10.13 7.82
N ASP A 80 -8.14 -10.91 7.84
CA ASP A 80 -7.54 -11.41 9.07
C ASP A 80 -6.28 -10.59 9.40
N PRO A 81 -6.34 -9.68 10.38
CA PRO A 81 -5.23 -8.81 10.77
C PRO A 81 -4.06 -9.57 11.41
N SER A 82 -4.18 -10.88 11.69
CA SER A 82 -3.09 -11.68 12.27
C SER A 82 -2.02 -12.11 11.26
N VAL A 83 -2.30 -11.97 9.95
CA VAL A 83 -1.40 -12.38 8.86
C VAL A 83 -0.56 -11.22 8.32
N ASN A 84 -0.67 -10.02 8.90
CA ASN A 84 0.12 -8.88 8.46
C ASN A 84 1.61 -9.12 8.79
N SER A 85 2.48 -8.98 7.78
CA SER A 85 3.95 -9.07 7.88
C SER A 85 4.58 -8.12 8.90
N ALA A 86 3.81 -7.22 9.51
CA ALA A 86 4.20 -6.53 10.74
C ALA A 86 4.24 -7.55 11.88
N GLN A 87 5.43 -8.06 12.20
CA GLN A 87 5.66 -8.80 13.44
C GLN A 87 4.95 -8.06 14.59
N PRO A 88 4.14 -8.73 15.42
CA PRO A 88 3.60 -8.09 16.61
C PRO A 88 4.78 -7.49 17.35
N LEU A 89 4.68 -6.20 17.70
CA LEU A 89 5.71 -5.54 18.51
C LEU A 89 6.05 -6.50 19.65
N PRO A 90 7.33 -6.89 19.84
CA PRO A 90 7.67 -7.77 20.94
C PRO A 90 7.13 -7.13 22.20
N SER A 91 6.23 -7.84 22.89
CA SER A 91 5.75 -7.45 24.20
C SER A 91 6.98 -7.13 25.03
N ARG A 92 7.12 -5.87 25.43
CA ARG A 92 8.19 -5.41 26.31
C ARG A 92 8.16 -6.32 27.54
N GLN A 93 9.07 -7.30 27.59
CA GLN A 93 9.22 -8.20 28.72
C GLN A 93 9.58 -7.35 29.94
N GLY A 94 8.77 -7.47 30.99
CA GLY A 94 9.06 -6.99 32.34
C GLY A 94 9.06 -8.18 33.28
#